data_AF-A0A2H6ARY0-F1
#
_entry.id   AF-A0A2H6ARY0-F1
#
_cell.length_a   1.000
_cell.length_b   1.000
_cell.length_c   1.000
_cell.angle_alpha   90.00
_cell.angle_beta   90.00
_cell.angle_gamma   90.00
#
_symmetry.space_group_name_H-M   'P 1'
#
loop_
_entity.id
_entity.type
_entity.pdbx_description
1 polymer ?
#
loop_
_entity_poly.entity_id
_entity_poly.type
_entity_poly.pdbx_seq_one_letter_code
_entity_poly.pdbx_strand_id
1 'polypeptide(L)'
;MARGPLVKLADLQKWLAEDPDRQAADFLPPGSFARWKYEQGPAYVLRPHRPEDADPEELQEWELTPEKWAEQMAVALVALRHDMKLHALTEGFGRV
;
A
#
# COMPACT_ATOMS: atom_id res chain seq x y z
N MET A 1 -8.59 14.56 9.98
CA MET A 1 -9.09 13.38 9.22
C MET A 1 -9.27 12.24 10.22
N ALA A 2 -10.34 11.46 10.13
CA ALA A 2 -10.46 10.27 10.99
C ALA A 2 -9.43 9.23 10.51
N ARG A 3 -8.62 8.68 11.42
CA ARG A 3 -7.65 7.63 11.08
C ARG A 3 -8.43 6.35 10.78
N GLY A 4 -8.25 5.83 9.56
CA GLY A 4 -8.84 4.57 9.10
C GLY A 4 -8.15 3.35 9.70
N PRO A 5 -8.78 2.16 9.65
CA PRO A 5 -8.20 0.95 10.21
C PRO A 5 -6.92 0.53 9.48
N LEU A 6 -6.00 -0.10 10.22
CA LEU A 6 -4.79 -0.70 9.64
C LEU A 6 -5.16 -1.95 8.85
N VAL A 7 -4.47 -2.15 7.73
CA VAL A 7 -4.63 -3.33 6.88
C VAL A 7 -3.47 -4.27 7.17
N LYS A 8 -3.75 -5.57 7.35
CA LYS A 8 -2.67 -6.55 7.46
C LYS A 8 -2.18 -6.93 6.07
N LEU A 9 -0.88 -7.18 5.95
CA LEU A 9 -0.29 -7.59 4.68
C LEU A 9 -0.91 -8.87 4.12
N ALA A 10 -1.15 -9.86 4.98
CA ALA A 10 -1.73 -11.13 4.59
C ALA A 10 -3.17 -10.98 4.04
N ASP A 11 -3.95 -10.06 4.60
CA ASP A 11 -5.33 -9.82 4.17
C ASP A 11 -5.34 -9.19 2.77
N LEU A 12 -4.50 -8.18 2.54
CA LEU A 12 -4.34 -7.58 1.20
C LEU A 12 -3.92 -8.62 0.17
N GLN A 13 -2.89 -9.42 0.46
CA GLN A 13 -2.41 -10.45 -0.46
C GLN A 13 -3.51 -11.47 -0.80
N LYS A 14 -4.31 -11.85 0.19
CA LYS A 14 -5.46 -12.75 -0.02
C LYS A 14 -6.49 -12.10 -0.95
N TRP A 15 -6.90 -10.86 -0.69
CA TRP A 15 -7.90 -10.17 -1.51
C TRP A 15 -7.44 -9.97 -2.96
N LEU A 16 -6.17 -9.61 -3.16
CA LEU A 16 -5.59 -9.48 -4.51
C LEU A 16 -5.50 -10.83 -5.25
N ALA A 17 -5.32 -11.93 -4.52
CA ALA A 17 -5.34 -13.26 -5.13
C ALA A 17 -6.76 -13.71 -5.50
N GLU A 18 -7.76 -13.30 -4.71
CA GLU A 18 -9.17 -13.59 -4.96
C GLU A 18 -9.75 -12.76 -6.12
N ASP A 19 -9.30 -11.51 -6.30
CA ASP A 19 -9.77 -10.59 -7.33
C ASP A 19 -8.60 -9.81 -7.97
N PRO A 20 -7.82 -10.46 -8.88
CA PRO A 20 -6.58 -9.91 -9.41
C PRO A 20 -6.76 -8.78 -10.43
N ASP A 21 -7.96 -8.62 -11.00
CA ASP A 21 -8.24 -7.55 -11.97
C ASP A 21 -8.74 -6.26 -11.29
N ARG A 22 -8.98 -6.32 -9.98
CA ARG A 22 -9.41 -5.16 -9.19
C ARG A 22 -8.23 -4.30 -8.77
N GLN A 23 -8.47 -2.99 -8.72
CA GLN A 23 -7.48 -2.03 -8.24
C GLN A 23 -7.24 -2.23 -6.74
N ALA A 24 -5.97 -2.27 -6.33
CA ALA A 24 -5.58 -2.50 -4.95
C ALA A 24 -6.09 -1.38 -4.01
N ALA A 25 -6.21 -0.17 -4.55
CA ALA A 25 -6.81 0.98 -3.86
C ALA A 25 -8.15 0.62 -3.20
N ASP A 26 -9.02 -0.14 -3.85
CA ASP A 26 -10.35 -0.50 -3.35
C ASP A 26 -10.33 -1.34 -2.06
N PHE A 27 -9.24 -2.06 -1.81
CA PHE A 27 -9.06 -2.86 -0.61
C PHE A 27 -8.44 -2.07 0.54
N LEU A 28 -7.93 -0.87 0.27
CA LEU A 28 -7.32 0.00 1.27
C LEU A 28 -8.39 0.92 1.88
N PRO A 29 -8.67 0.82 3.20
CA PRO A 29 -9.66 1.66 3.86
C PRO A 29 -9.32 3.15 3.72
N PRO A 30 -10.32 4.01 3.45
CA PRO A 30 -10.13 5.46 3.44
C PRO A 30 -9.54 5.94 4.77
N GLY A 31 -8.55 6.84 4.68
CA GLY A 31 -7.87 7.40 5.85
C GLY A 31 -6.92 6.44 6.58
N SER A 32 -6.66 5.23 6.07
CA SER A 32 -5.60 4.37 6.58
C SER A 32 -4.22 4.90 6.16
N PHE A 33 -3.19 4.63 6.97
CA PHE A 33 -1.82 5.02 6.63
C PHE A 33 -1.36 4.38 5.32
N ALA A 34 -1.68 3.10 5.09
CA ALA A 34 -1.34 2.40 3.85
C ALA A 34 -2.00 3.05 2.62
N ARG A 35 -3.26 3.49 2.72
CA ARG A 35 -3.96 4.24 1.66
C ARG A 35 -3.28 5.59 1.40
N TRP A 36 -3.00 6.35 2.47
CA TRP A 36 -2.33 7.64 2.36
C TRP A 36 -0.95 7.54 1.72
N LYS A 37 -0.18 6.51 2.07
CA LYS A 37 1.08 6.20 1.39
C LYS A 37 0.84 5.84 -0.07
N TYR A 38 -0.01 4.87 -0.35
CA TYR A 38 -0.35 4.44 -1.72
C TYR A 38 -0.66 5.63 -2.64
N GLU A 39 -1.42 6.61 -2.16
CA GLU A 39 -1.81 7.81 -2.93
C GLU A 39 -0.66 8.80 -3.20
N GLN A 40 0.43 8.77 -2.44
CA GLN A 40 1.64 9.57 -2.73
C GLN A 40 2.42 9.06 -3.95
N GLY A 41 2.09 7.88 -4.46
CA GLY A 41 2.67 7.33 -5.68
C GLY A 41 4.11 6.78 -5.51
N PRO A 42 4.82 6.47 -6.60
CA PRO A 42 6.03 5.64 -6.58
C PRO A 42 7.27 6.30 -5.92
N ALA A 43 7.20 7.57 -5.53
CA ALA A 43 8.36 8.36 -5.10
C ALA A 43 9.03 7.83 -3.81
N TYR A 44 8.30 7.15 -2.93
CA TYR A 44 8.82 6.58 -1.68
C TYR A 44 9.19 5.09 -1.77
N VAL A 45 9.08 4.46 -2.96
CA VAL A 45 8.70 3.02 -3.10
C VAL A 45 9.87 2.10 -3.49
N LEU A 46 11.11 2.58 -3.57
CA LEU A 46 12.21 1.79 -4.16
C LEU A 46 12.94 0.85 -3.20
N ARG A 47 12.63 0.83 -1.90
CA ARG A 47 13.30 -0.07 -0.95
C ARG A 47 12.35 -0.74 0.05
N PRO A 48 12.65 -1.95 0.53
CA PRO A 48 11.97 -2.53 1.67
C PRO A 48 12.04 -1.58 2.87
N HIS A 49 10.91 -1.33 3.50
CA HIS A 49 10.83 -0.50 4.70
C HIS A 49 10.89 -1.39 5.93
N ARG A 50 11.97 -1.28 6.70
CA ARG A 50 12.12 -1.97 7.97
C ARG A 50 11.66 -1.07 9.11
N PRO A 51 11.36 -1.62 10.30
CA PRO A 51 10.99 -0.79 11.46
C PRO A 51 12.03 0.32 11.77
N GLU A 52 13.32 0.04 11.55
CA GLU A 52 14.43 0.99 11.73
C GLU A 52 14.43 2.17 10.74
N ASP A 53 13.68 2.08 9.64
CA ASP A 53 13.52 3.15 8.65
C ASP A 53 12.34 4.08 8.96
N ALA A 54 11.59 3.81 10.02
CA ALA A 54 10.35 4.53 10.32
C ALA A 54 10.63 6.01 10.62
N ASP A 55 9.91 6.89 9.91
CA ASP A 55 9.98 8.33 10.14
C ASP A 55 9.33 8.66 11.50
N PRO A 56 10.06 9.27 12.45
CA PRO A 56 9.50 9.66 13.75
C PRO A 56 8.27 10.56 13.66
N GLU A 57 8.19 11.44 12.66
CA GLU A 57 7.04 12.32 12.45
C GLU A 57 5.81 11.50 12.05
N GLU A 58 5.97 10.53 11.15
CA GLU A 58 4.88 9.65 10.73
C GLU A 58 4.43 8.72 11.86
N LEU A 59 5.37 8.19 12.65
CA LEU A 59 5.04 7.40 13.84
C LEU A 59 4.18 8.20 14.82
N GLN A 60 4.53 9.46 15.06
CA GLN A 60 3.79 10.34 15.95
C GLN A 60 2.44 10.76 15.36
N GLU A 61 2.41 11.21 14.11
CA GLU A 61 1.20 11.69 13.43
C GLU A 61 0.15 10.58 13.29
N TRP A 62 0.58 9.35 13.05
CA TRP A 62 -0.31 8.21 12.82
C TRP A 62 -0.45 7.29 14.03
N GLU A 63 0.22 7.60 15.14
CA GLU A 63 0.26 6.79 16.36
C GLU A 63 0.64 5.32 16.07
N LEU A 64 1.65 5.14 15.24
CA LEU A 64 2.16 3.83 14.85
C LEU A 64 3.36 3.45 15.70
N THR A 65 3.52 2.14 15.92
CA THR A 65 4.81 1.59 16.32
C THR A 65 5.67 1.40 15.06
N PRO A 66 7.00 1.34 15.18
CA PRO A 66 7.89 1.04 14.06
C PRO A 66 7.49 -0.21 13.27
N GLU A 67 7.03 -1.26 13.96
CA GLU A 67 6.60 -2.52 13.34
C GLU A 67 5.31 -2.34 12.54
N LYS A 68 4.33 -1.64 13.11
CA LYS A 68 3.07 -1.34 12.40
C LYS A 68 3.33 -0.44 11.20
N TRP A 69 4.21 0.55 11.34
CA TRP A 69 4.63 1.40 10.22
C TRP A 69 5.24 0.56 9.09
N ALA A 70 6.20 -0.31 9.41
CA ALA A 70 6.84 -1.17 8.42
C ALA A 70 5.84 -2.11 7.72
N GLU A 71 4.89 -2.68 8.48
CA GLU A 71 3.81 -3.49 7.90
C GLU A 71 2.92 -2.66 6.96
N GLN A 72 2.50 -1.45 7.35
CA GLN A 72 1.68 -0.62 6.47
C GLN A 72 2.44 -0.14 5.22
N MET A 73 3.74 0.11 5.33
CA MET A 73 4.60 0.39 4.18
C MET A 73 4.65 -0.81 3.22
N ALA A 74 4.74 -2.03 3.75
CA ALA A 74 4.70 -3.25 2.94
C ALA A 74 3.34 -3.45 2.25
N VAL A 75 2.23 -3.14 2.94
CA VAL A 75 0.87 -3.14 2.37
C VAL A 75 0.80 -2.16 1.20
N ALA A 76 1.20 -0.91 1.39
CA ALA A 76 1.16 0.12 0.36
C ALA A 76 2.05 -0.25 -0.85
N LEU A 77 3.23 -0.83 -0.60
CA LEU A 77 4.13 -1.32 -1.63
C LEU A 77 3.52 -2.46 -2.47
N VAL A 78 2.89 -3.44 -1.84
CA VAL A 78 2.21 -4.54 -2.55
C VAL A 78 1.05 -4.02 -3.37
N ALA A 79 0.23 -3.13 -2.81
CA ALA A 79 -0.87 -2.49 -3.52
C ALA A 79 -0.39 -1.74 -4.78
N LEU A 80 0.64 -0.89 -4.65
CA LEU A 80 1.20 -0.17 -5.79
C LEU A 80 1.76 -1.10 -6.86
N ARG A 81 2.50 -2.15 -6.47
CA ARG A 81 3.05 -3.12 -7.43
C ARG A 81 1.96 -3.86 -8.19
N HIS A 82 0.87 -4.20 -7.51
CA HIS A 82 -0.30 -4.81 -8.13
C HIS A 82 -0.90 -3.90 -9.20
N ASP A 83 -1.20 -2.65 -8.84
CA ASP A 83 -1.83 -1.69 -9.77
C ASP A 83 -0.91 -1.29 -10.92
N MET A 84 0.41 -1.19 -10.69
CA MET A 84 1.39 -1.00 -11.76
C MET A 84 1.40 -2.18 -12.74
N LYS A 85 1.32 -3.41 -12.23
CA LYS A 85 1.25 -4.61 -13.07
C LYS A 85 -0.06 -4.66 -13.85
N LEU A 86 -1.18 -4.38 -13.19
CA LEU A 86 -2.51 -4.33 -13.82
C LEU A 86 -2.52 -3.30 -14.95
N HIS A 87 -2.03 -2.09 -14.71
CA HIS A 87 -1.91 -1.04 -15.71
C HIS A 87 -1.03 -1.45 -16.90
N ALA A 88 0.15 -2.03 -16.64
CA ALA A 88 1.04 -2.52 -17.69
C ALA A 88 0.40 -3.63 -18.56
N LEU A 89 -0.42 -4.49 -17.97
CA LEU A 89 -1.19 -5.49 -18.70
C LEU A 89 -2.24 -4.80 -19.58
N THR A 90 -3.06 -3.91 -19.02
CA THR A 90 -4.12 -3.21 -19.76
C THR A 90 -3.57 -2.36 -20.92
N GLU A 91 -2.46 -1.64 -20.71
CA GLU A 91 -1.81 -0.85 -21.77
C GLU A 91 -1.10 -1.74 -22.80
N GLY A 92 -0.53 -2.87 -22.38
CA GLY A 92 0.11 -3.84 -23.26
C GLY A 92 -0.87 -4.55 -24.21
N PHE A 93 -2.11 -4.79 -23.77
CA PHE A 93 -3.18 -5.37 -24.60
C PHE A 93 -3.84 -4.36 -25.56
N GLY A 94 -3.63 -3.05 -25.39
CA GLY A 94 -4.20 -2.00 -26.24
C GLY A 94 -3.45 -1.70 -27.54
N ARG A 95 -2.28 -2.33 -27.76
CA ARG A 95 -1.48 -2.22 -29.00
C ARG A 95 -1.60 -3.48 -29.85
N VAL A 96 -2.75 -3.69 -30.48
CA VAL A 96 -2.87 -4.61 -31.65
C VAL A 96 -3.86 -4.04 -32.65
#